data_AF-N8VUE3-F1
#
_entry.id   AF-N8VUE3-F1
#
_cell.length_a   1.000
_cell.length_b   1.000
_cell.length_c   1.000
_cell.angle_alpha   90.00
_cell.angle_beta   90.00
_cell.angle_gamma   90.00
#
_symmetry.space_group_name_H-M   'P 1'
#
loop_
_entity.id
_entity.type
_entity.pdbx_description
1 polymer ?
#
loop_
_entity_poly.entity_id
_entity_poly.type
_entity_poly.pdbx_seq_one_letter_code
_entity_poly.pdbx_strand_id
1 'polypeptide(L)'
;MLPTKLLKLRLSRIAKGKEHLSTQDKLMLVSMESPDLSANFFLRLFKMSLPKEWKFRHETEEDILYSTQLIQLVEDEFIPAYESHARKYAWYEQCLMYRLNFITPQPTQQQINLYLRQLDLCLDQQPKLDLLHHFQQKYPSAQHAVALAKSYAGAGQYRQAITQYEWAAQQSTQRNEVAFYGYIDCLLKRNQPEYKPQLSDVEYAVELLNQSGKVIDQKTHAMLLQRAVGLLLPANILQTRATETNILADVGRGLNSLGKSLGGILGGRELHLPYSQDVIASAPQLLMDQIIVASLVYSHNMQAALKRILNPENDSTITQDNAEQQLGRLWLAVQANPDILKLLNQPEQLTTTLTNTEALHESCLNLGSIQTILEHGLMAYLGDIRLDKHHPERTALYEQRDVVVAEMTAFAQWFHQDVLKTYLEQQTKRLQQLQGLLSEQTIEGALSSGLFAYQFEQQQRAQGLFNWMQQKLEKGNDFYRMQAAWVALREIVYFQLEEAKEKIELLQQALEKYKTIRLEQVWVRPEQPETTSIKEDEK
;
A
#
# COMPACT_ATOMS: atom_id res chain seq x y z
N MET A 1 41.64 -20.86 18.28
CA MET A 1 42.57 -19.86 17.72
C MET A 1 43.91 -20.54 17.54
N LEU A 2 44.51 -20.53 16.35
CA LEU A 2 45.80 -21.17 16.15
C LEU A 2 46.94 -20.28 16.72
N PRO A 3 47.95 -20.87 17.39
CA PRO A 3 49.17 -20.17 17.73
C PRO A 3 49.87 -19.63 16.48
N THR A 4 50.56 -18.50 16.58
CA THR A 4 51.20 -17.77 15.47
C THR A 4 52.16 -18.66 14.68
N LYS A 5 52.99 -19.43 15.38
CA LYS A 5 53.90 -20.42 14.76
C LYS A 5 53.16 -21.45 13.91
N LEU A 6 52.00 -21.90 14.38
CA LEU A 6 51.16 -22.87 13.66
C LEU A 6 50.44 -22.20 12.49
N LEU A 7 49.88 -21.01 12.67
CA LEU A 7 49.22 -20.25 11.61
C LEU A 7 50.20 -19.95 10.45
N LYS A 8 51.42 -19.49 10.76
CA LYS A 8 52.51 -19.31 9.80
C LYS A 8 52.78 -20.54 8.95
N LEU A 9 52.92 -21.70 9.60
CA LEU A 9 53.16 -22.97 8.92
C LEU A 9 52.00 -23.34 7.98
N ARG A 10 50.76 -23.15 8.44
CA ARG A 10 49.54 -23.48 7.70
C ARG A 10 49.33 -22.55 6.49
N LEU A 11 49.51 -21.25 6.66
CA LEU A 11 49.46 -20.27 5.56
C LEU A 11 50.56 -20.52 4.52
N SER A 12 51.78 -20.86 4.97
CA SER A 12 52.88 -21.24 4.07
C SER A 12 52.55 -22.50 3.26
N ARG A 13 51.88 -23.49 3.87
CA ARG A 13 51.40 -24.69 3.16
C ARG A 13 50.31 -24.36 2.14
N ILE A 14 49.40 -23.44 2.47
CA ILE A 14 48.36 -22.97 1.55
C ILE A 14 48.98 -22.25 0.35
N ALA A 15 49.94 -21.36 0.59
CA ALA A 15 50.63 -20.64 -0.48
C ALA A 15 51.39 -21.59 -1.43
N LYS A 16 52.07 -22.61 -0.88
CA LYS A 16 52.79 -23.63 -1.69
C LYS A 16 51.85 -24.58 -2.44
N GLY A 17 50.64 -24.83 -1.92
CA GLY A 17 49.65 -25.76 -2.47
C GLY A 17 48.48 -25.09 -3.18
N LYS A 18 48.62 -23.83 -3.63
CA LYS A 18 47.52 -22.96 -4.07
C LYS A 18 46.61 -23.59 -5.13
N GLU A 19 47.16 -24.38 -6.06
CA GLU A 19 46.43 -25.05 -7.14
C GLU A 19 45.81 -26.41 -6.76
N HIS A 20 46.23 -27.01 -5.65
CA HIS A 20 45.85 -28.38 -5.28
C HIS A 20 45.00 -28.47 -4.01
N LEU A 21 44.85 -27.37 -3.27
CA LEU A 21 44.02 -27.32 -2.07
C LEU A 21 42.65 -26.73 -2.40
N SER A 22 41.59 -27.47 -2.06
CA SER A 22 40.23 -26.93 -2.13
C SER A 22 40.03 -25.81 -1.10
N THR A 23 39.03 -24.95 -1.30
CA THR A 23 38.66 -23.92 -0.32
C THR A 23 38.33 -24.53 1.05
N GLN A 24 37.75 -25.73 1.07
CA GLN A 24 37.49 -26.49 2.28
C GLN A 24 38.79 -26.90 2.99
N ASP A 25 39.79 -27.42 2.26
CA ASP A 25 41.06 -27.82 2.85
C ASP A 25 41.80 -26.62 3.45
N LYS A 26 41.78 -25.48 2.75
CA LYS A 26 42.35 -24.22 3.23
C LYS A 26 41.67 -23.77 4.52
N LEU A 27 40.33 -23.83 4.59
CA LEU A 27 39.58 -23.47 5.79
C LEU A 27 39.88 -24.41 6.97
N MET A 28 39.94 -25.73 6.74
CA MET A 28 40.32 -26.69 7.78
C MET A 28 41.72 -26.42 8.33
N LEU A 29 42.68 -26.11 7.45
CA LEU A 29 44.07 -25.82 7.83
C LEU A 29 44.21 -24.62 8.77
N VAL A 30 43.35 -23.60 8.65
CA VAL A 30 43.44 -22.37 9.43
C VAL A 30 42.44 -22.28 10.59
N SER A 31 41.47 -23.21 10.67
CA SER A 31 40.44 -23.22 11.72
C SER A 31 40.57 -24.37 12.72
N MET A 32 41.20 -25.49 12.35
CA MET A 32 41.31 -26.69 13.20
C MET A 32 42.72 -26.85 13.77
N GLU A 33 42.81 -27.32 15.02
CA GLU A 33 44.10 -27.66 15.64
C GLU A 33 44.77 -28.87 14.96
N SER A 34 43.98 -29.89 14.61
CA SER A 34 44.41 -31.14 13.97
C SER A 34 43.59 -31.44 12.70
N PRO A 35 43.85 -30.74 11.58
CA PRO A 35 43.15 -30.97 10.32
C PRO A 35 43.58 -32.30 9.68
N ASP A 36 42.64 -33.23 9.51
CA ASP A 36 42.84 -34.46 8.75
C ASP A 36 42.42 -34.25 7.28
N LEU A 37 43.41 -33.97 6.43
CA LEU A 37 43.24 -33.76 5.00
C LEU A 37 43.21 -35.06 4.18
N SER A 38 43.23 -36.23 4.84
CA SER A 38 43.21 -37.55 4.19
C SER A 38 41.86 -38.28 4.30
N ALA A 39 40.97 -37.82 5.19
CA ALA A 39 39.65 -38.41 5.39
C ALA A 39 38.76 -38.36 4.14
N ASN A 40 37.85 -39.32 3.94
CA ASN A 40 36.89 -39.30 2.83
C ASN A 40 35.90 -38.12 2.93
N PHE A 41 35.42 -37.61 1.79
CA PHE A 41 34.52 -36.45 1.67
C PHE A 41 33.33 -36.50 2.65
N PHE A 42 32.63 -37.65 2.75
CA PHE A 42 31.48 -37.82 3.66
C PHE A 42 31.84 -37.69 5.14
N LEU A 43 33.03 -38.13 5.56
CA LEU A 43 33.49 -37.97 6.95
C LEU A 43 33.90 -36.52 7.25
N ARG A 44 34.30 -35.75 6.24
CA ARG A 44 34.63 -34.33 6.38
C ARG A 44 33.39 -33.45 6.55
N LEU A 45 32.27 -33.80 5.90
CA LEU A 45 30.99 -33.07 6.04
C LEU A 45 30.49 -33.00 7.50
N PHE A 46 30.72 -34.06 8.29
CA PHE A 46 30.31 -34.11 9.70
C PHE A 46 31.33 -33.51 10.69
N LYS A 47 32.59 -33.32 10.26
CA LYS A 47 33.68 -32.80 11.13
C LYS A 47 33.98 -31.32 10.93
N MET A 48 33.51 -30.73 9.82
CA MET A 48 33.79 -29.34 9.49
C MET A 48 32.75 -28.41 10.12
N SER A 49 33.12 -27.75 11.21
CA SER A 49 32.34 -26.62 11.74
C SER A 49 32.88 -25.31 11.16
N LEU A 50 32.06 -24.59 10.40
CA LEU A 50 32.42 -23.25 9.93
C LEU A 50 32.58 -22.30 11.14
N PRO A 51 33.64 -21.47 11.20
CA PRO A 51 33.85 -20.53 12.29
C PRO A 51 32.66 -19.56 12.45
N LYS A 52 32.21 -19.35 13.69
CA LYS A 52 31.26 -18.27 14.00
C LYS A 52 31.99 -16.95 14.30
N GLU A 53 33.24 -17.04 14.73
CA GLU A 53 34.06 -15.90 15.12
C GLU A 53 35.51 -16.17 14.70
N TRP A 54 36.14 -15.17 14.08
CA TRP A 54 37.55 -15.11 13.78
C TRP A 54 38.26 -14.32 14.89
N LYS A 55 39.23 -14.97 15.53
CA LYS A 55 40.08 -14.33 16.54
C LYS A 55 41.48 -14.14 15.99
N PHE A 56 41.89 -12.89 15.87
CA PHE A 56 43.19 -12.49 15.31
C PHE A 56 44.14 -12.07 16.44
N ARG A 57 45.39 -12.56 16.38
CA ARG A 57 46.43 -12.19 17.35
C ARG A 57 47.08 -10.87 16.94
N HIS A 58 47.47 -10.05 17.91
CA HIS A 58 48.01 -8.70 17.70
C HIS A 58 49.12 -8.30 18.68
N GLU A 59 49.70 -9.24 19.44
CA GLU A 59 50.69 -8.93 20.49
C GLU A 59 52.06 -8.56 19.89
N THR A 60 52.40 -9.14 18.74
CA THR A 60 53.69 -8.93 18.05
C THR A 60 53.51 -8.54 16.59
N GLU A 61 54.54 -7.97 15.96
CA GLU A 61 54.52 -7.69 14.51
C GLU A 61 54.33 -8.97 13.69
N GLU A 62 54.87 -10.11 14.16
CA GLU A 62 54.67 -11.41 13.51
C GLU A 62 53.20 -11.85 13.58
N ASP A 63 52.51 -11.57 14.69
CA ASP A 63 51.07 -11.82 14.81
C ASP A 63 50.27 -10.99 13.83
N ILE A 64 50.56 -9.70 13.72
CA ILE A 64 49.85 -8.78 12.81
C ILE A 64 50.06 -9.21 11.36
N LEU A 65 51.28 -9.60 10.98
CA LEU A 65 51.60 -10.07 9.63
C LEU A 65 50.76 -11.30 9.23
N TYR A 66 50.72 -12.35 10.07
CA TYR A 66 49.98 -13.56 9.72
C TYR A 66 48.47 -13.42 9.92
N SER A 67 48.01 -12.58 10.84
CA SER A 67 46.60 -12.19 10.92
C SER A 67 46.18 -11.46 9.64
N THR A 68 47.02 -10.59 9.07
CA THR A 68 46.76 -9.91 7.79
C THR A 68 46.61 -10.90 6.63
N GLN A 69 47.51 -11.89 6.53
CA GLN A 69 47.41 -12.93 5.51
C GLN A 69 46.17 -13.81 5.69
N LEU A 70 45.80 -14.13 6.93
CA LEU A 70 44.57 -14.86 7.21
C LEU A 70 43.33 -14.05 6.80
N ILE A 71 43.31 -12.75 7.09
CA ILE A 71 42.22 -11.86 6.67
C ILE A 71 42.07 -11.83 5.15
N GLN A 72 43.16 -11.73 4.40
CA GLN A 72 43.12 -11.81 2.94
C GLN A 72 42.50 -13.13 2.46
N LEU A 73 42.90 -14.25 3.06
CA LEU A 73 42.32 -15.56 2.73
C LEU A 73 40.82 -15.65 3.07
N VAL A 74 40.40 -15.04 4.18
CA VAL A 74 38.99 -14.96 4.56
C VAL A 74 38.19 -14.15 3.53
N GLU A 75 38.66 -12.95 3.21
CA GLU A 75 37.99 -12.02 2.30
C GLU A 75 37.96 -12.54 0.84
N ASP A 76 39.07 -13.08 0.34
CA ASP A 76 39.22 -13.45 -1.07
C ASP A 76 38.69 -14.86 -1.39
N GLU A 77 38.73 -15.80 -0.45
CA GLU A 77 38.35 -17.19 -0.70
C GLU A 77 37.16 -17.68 0.14
N PHE A 78 37.14 -17.41 1.45
CA PHE A 78 36.14 -18.02 2.32
C PHE A 78 34.80 -17.31 2.30
N ILE A 79 34.77 -15.97 2.26
CA ILE A 79 33.52 -15.22 2.14
C ILE A 79 32.79 -15.59 0.83
N PRO A 80 33.43 -15.59 -0.35
CA PRO A 80 32.78 -16.02 -1.59
C PRO A 80 32.29 -17.47 -1.56
N ALA A 81 33.04 -18.39 -0.97
CA ALA A 81 32.67 -19.81 -0.93
C ALA A 81 31.57 -20.15 0.10
N TYR A 82 31.41 -19.33 1.14
CA TYR A 82 30.48 -19.58 2.25
C TYR A 82 29.59 -18.36 2.55
N GLU A 83 29.10 -17.69 1.50
CA GLU A 83 28.44 -16.38 1.59
C GLU A 83 27.36 -16.30 2.68
N SER A 84 26.41 -17.24 2.70
CA SER A 84 25.30 -17.22 3.66
C SER A 84 25.77 -17.33 5.11
N HIS A 85 26.79 -18.16 5.37
CA HIS A 85 27.37 -18.33 6.70
C HIS A 85 28.22 -17.12 7.09
N ALA A 86 29.06 -16.65 6.18
CA ALA A 86 29.90 -15.47 6.38
C ALA A 86 29.06 -14.22 6.72
N ARG A 87 27.96 -14.00 6.00
CA ARG A 87 27.02 -12.89 6.27
C ARG A 87 26.29 -13.06 7.60
N LYS A 88 25.84 -14.28 7.93
CA LYS A 88 25.16 -14.58 9.20
C LYS A 88 26.05 -14.29 10.41
N TYR A 89 27.35 -14.51 10.29
CA TYR A 89 28.32 -14.38 11.37
C TYR A 89 29.28 -13.18 11.20
N ALA A 90 28.94 -12.23 10.32
CA ALA A 90 29.66 -10.96 10.17
C ALA A 90 31.18 -11.11 9.96
N TRP A 91 31.61 -12.07 9.12
CA TRP A 91 33.04 -12.36 8.92
C TRP A 91 33.81 -11.16 8.35
N TYR A 92 33.20 -10.41 7.43
CA TYR A 92 33.83 -9.23 6.85
C TYR A 92 34.03 -8.14 7.91
N GLU A 93 33.01 -7.89 8.73
CA GLU A 93 33.02 -6.89 9.78
C GLU A 93 34.08 -7.20 10.84
N GLN A 94 34.24 -8.48 11.20
CA GLN A 94 35.31 -8.92 12.11
C GLN A 94 36.70 -8.65 11.53
N CYS A 95 36.91 -8.94 10.24
CA CYS A 95 38.16 -8.66 9.54
C CYS A 95 38.44 -7.15 9.46
N LEU A 96 37.43 -6.36 9.12
CA LEU A 96 37.53 -4.91 9.01
C LEU A 96 37.82 -4.26 10.35
N MET A 97 37.17 -4.69 11.44
CA MET A 97 37.44 -4.22 12.80
C MET A 97 38.91 -4.44 13.17
N TYR A 98 39.46 -5.62 12.87
CA TYR A 98 40.88 -5.90 13.11
C TYR A 98 41.79 -4.99 12.28
N ARG A 99 41.49 -4.83 10.98
CA ARG A 99 42.26 -3.94 10.09
C ARG A 99 42.30 -2.52 10.65
N LEU A 100 41.16 -1.97 11.08
CA LEU A 100 41.07 -0.61 11.61
C LEU A 100 41.76 -0.42 12.96
N ASN A 101 41.98 -1.48 13.74
CA ASN A 101 42.67 -1.36 15.03
C ASN A 101 44.19 -1.55 14.91
N PHE A 102 44.66 -2.43 14.01
CA PHE A 102 46.05 -2.90 14.04
C PHE A 102 46.82 -2.79 12.72
N ILE A 103 46.15 -2.74 11.56
CA ILE A 103 46.82 -2.77 10.25
C ILE A 103 46.79 -1.38 9.59
N THR A 104 45.63 -0.74 9.56
CA THR A 104 45.43 0.58 8.96
C THR A 104 44.56 1.44 9.90
N PRO A 105 45.15 1.95 11.01
CA PRO A 105 44.40 2.72 12.01
C PRO A 105 43.84 4.06 11.51
N GLN A 106 44.41 4.58 10.43
CA GLN A 106 43.98 5.81 9.77
C GLN A 106 43.79 5.54 8.28
N PRO A 107 42.65 4.94 7.87
CA PRO A 107 42.38 4.66 6.47
C PRO A 107 42.20 5.95 5.66
N THR A 108 42.58 5.91 4.39
CA THR A 108 42.32 6.99 3.43
C THR A 108 40.84 7.04 3.06
N GLN A 109 40.35 8.18 2.56
CA GLN A 109 38.95 8.29 2.12
C GLN A 109 38.58 7.28 1.03
N GLN A 110 39.52 6.91 0.16
CA GLN A 110 39.31 5.87 -0.85
C GLN A 110 39.08 4.51 -0.21
N GLN A 111 39.87 4.16 0.81
CA GLN A 111 39.69 2.92 1.56
C GLN A 111 38.36 2.91 2.32
N ILE A 112 38.00 4.01 2.98
CA ILE A 112 36.70 4.14 3.68
C ILE A 112 35.55 3.91 2.69
N ASN A 113 35.59 4.54 1.52
CA ASN A 113 34.56 4.36 0.49
C ASN A 113 34.46 2.90 0.02
N LEU A 114 35.58 2.18 -0.11
CA LEU A 114 35.58 0.74 -0.40
C LEU A 114 34.96 -0.07 0.73
N TYR A 115 35.30 0.25 1.98
CA TYR A 115 34.74 -0.42 3.15
C TYR A 115 33.23 -0.24 3.24
N LEU A 116 32.72 0.97 3.01
CA LEU A 116 31.28 1.25 3.01
C LEU A 116 30.55 0.44 1.93
N ARG A 117 31.09 0.34 0.71
CA ARG A 117 30.50 -0.47 -0.36
C ARG A 117 30.40 -1.95 -0.01
N GLN A 118 31.39 -2.49 0.70
CA GLN A 118 31.35 -3.89 1.16
C GLN A 118 30.39 -4.08 2.34
N LEU A 119 30.35 -3.11 3.27
CA LEU A 119 29.39 -3.11 4.37
C LEU A 119 27.94 -3.05 3.87
N ASP A 120 27.66 -2.38 2.75
CA ASP A 120 26.32 -2.35 2.14
C ASP A 120 25.80 -3.76 1.75
N LEU A 121 26.68 -4.73 1.52
CA LEU A 121 26.33 -6.13 1.23
C LEU A 121 26.09 -6.97 2.51
N CYS A 122 26.55 -6.46 3.65
CA CYS A 122 26.46 -7.13 4.93
C CYS A 122 25.07 -6.97 5.58
N LEU A 123 24.72 -7.89 6.47
CA LEU A 123 23.45 -7.82 7.21
C LEU A 123 23.47 -6.65 8.19
N ASP A 124 22.31 -6.03 8.42
CA ASP A 124 22.14 -4.92 9.35
C ASP A 124 22.14 -5.40 10.81
N GLN A 125 23.32 -5.82 11.27
CA GLN A 125 23.56 -6.36 12.61
C GLN A 125 24.55 -5.47 13.38
N GLN A 126 24.66 -5.69 14.69
CA GLN A 126 25.50 -4.88 15.58
C GLN A 126 26.95 -4.68 15.09
N PRO A 127 27.68 -5.69 14.54
CA PRO A 127 29.05 -5.48 14.07
C PRO A 127 29.16 -4.44 12.95
N LYS A 128 28.22 -4.44 12.00
CA LYS A 128 28.13 -3.43 10.94
C LYS A 128 27.79 -2.07 11.53
N LEU A 129 26.83 -2.00 12.46
CA LEU A 129 26.43 -0.76 13.13
C LEU A 129 27.61 -0.13 13.90
N ASP A 130 28.39 -0.91 14.64
CA ASP A 130 29.55 -0.43 15.40
C ASP A 130 30.61 0.17 14.48
N LEU A 131 30.90 -0.50 13.35
CA LEU A 131 31.84 0.01 12.34
C LEU A 131 31.36 1.30 11.68
N LEU A 132 30.10 1.35 11.27
CA LEU A 132 29.52 2.56 10.67
C LEU A 132 29.45 3.72 11.67
N HIS A 133 29.17 3.42 12.93
CA HIS A 133 29.20 4.39 14.01
C HIS A 133 30.62 4.93 14.22
N HIS A 134 31.63 4.05 14.24
CA HIS A 134 33.04 4.45 14.30
C HIS A 134 33.41 5.40 13.15
N PHE A 135 33.01 5.09 11.91
CA PHE A 135 33.27 5.96 10.77
C PHE A 135 32.58 7.32 10.89
N GLN A 136 31.32 7.36 11.35
CA GLN A 136 30.58 8.61 11.53
C GLN A 136 31.18 9.47 12.66
N GLN A 137 31.64 8.87 13.75
CA GLN A 137 32.28 9.60 14.84
C GLN A 137 33.64 10.18 14.44
N LYS A 138 34.47 9.39 13.76
CA LYS A 138 35.86 9.75 13.44
C LYS A 138 35.99 10.62 12.18
N TYR A 139 35.08 10.42 11.22
CA TYR A 139 35.08 11.09 9.93
C TYR A 139 33.66 11.57 9.58
N PRO A 140 33.07 12.53 10.32
CA PRO A 140 31.67 12.90 10.13
C PRO A 140 31.41 13.41 8.70
N SER A 141 30.48 12.77 7.99
CA SER A 141 30.05 13.20 6.65
C SER A 141 28.61 12.78 6.38
N ALA A 142 27.90 13.50 5.52
CA ALA A 142 26.53 13.14 5.15
C ALA A 142 26.44 11.71 4.58
N GLN A 143 27.46 11.26 3.84
CA GLN A 143 27.53 9.89 3.32
C GLN A 143 27.60 8.85 4.44
N HIS A 144 28.43 9.07 5.46
CA HIS A 144 28.59 8.15 6.58
C HIS A 144 27.32 8.10 7.44
N ALA A 145 26.72 9.26 7.72
CA ALA A 145 25.45 9.35 8.43
C ALA A 145 24.32 8.62 7.68
N VAL A 146 24.21 8.78 6.35
CA VAL A 146 23.21 8.04 5.55
C VAL A 146 23.45 6.53 5.56
N ALA A 147 24.70 6.07 5.45
CA ALA A 147 25.02 4.65 5.52
C ALA A 147 24.66 4.05 6.90
N LEU A 148 24.98 4.78 7.97
CA LEU A 148 24.60 4.39 9.33
C LEU A 148 23.08 4.41 9.53
N ALA A 149 22.38 5.43 9.01
CA ALA A 149 20.93 5.53 9.09
C ALA A 149 20.22 4.37 8.40
N LYS A 150 20.66 4.01 7.18
CA LYS A 150 20.14 2.85 6.44
C LYS A 150 20.28 1.56 7.24
N SER A 151 21.45 1.37 7.86
CA SER A 151 21.73 0.16 8.63
C SER A 151 20.91 0.11 9.93
N TYR A 152 20.74 1.24 10.62
CA TYR A 152 19.81 1.31 11.74
C TYR A 152 18.36 0.98 11.32
N ALA A 153 17.91 1.51 10.19
CA ALA A 153 16.58 1.24 9.67
C ALA A 153 16.39 -0.24 9.31
N GLY A 154 17.38 -0.88 8.68
CA GLY A 154 17.39 -2.31 8.39
C GLY A 154 17.39 -3.19 9.65
N ALA A 155 18.02 -2.73 10.72
CA ALA A 155 17.99 -3.36 12.04
C ALA A 155 16.71 -3.07 12.85
N GLY A 156 15.75 -2.32 12.31
CA GLY A 156 14.53 -1.91 13.01
C GLY A 156 14.72 -0.82 14.08
N GLN A 157 15.89 -0.19 14.14
CA GLN A 157 16.24 0.87 15.08
C GLN A 157 15.87 2.26 14.53
N TYR A 158 14.57 2.49 14.32
CA TYR A 158 14.09 3.67 13.57
C TYR A 158 14.41 5.01 14.25
N ARG A 159 14.45 5.09 15.57
CA ARG A 159 14.79 6.34 16.28
C ARG A 159 16.23 6.78 15.95
N GLN A 160 17.17 5.85 16.01
CA GLN A 160 18.58 6.10 15.67
C GLN A 160 18.72 6.44 14.18
N ALA A 161 17.98 5.75 13.31
CA ALA A 161 17.99 6.04 11.87
C ALA A 161 17.52 7.47 11.57
N ILE A 162 16.40 7.89 12.17
CA ILE A 162 15.83 9.25 12.06
C ILE A 162 16.85 10.31 12.44
N THR A 163 17.51 10.16 13.60
CA THR A 163 18.56 11.10 14.05
C THR A 163 19.70 11.23 13.04
N GLN A 164 20.14 10.12 12.45
CA GLN A 164 21.23 10.13 11.47
C GLN A 164 20.81 10.73 10.12
N TYR A 165 19.58 10.48 9.67
CA TYR A 165 19.04 11.11 8.47
C TYR A 165 18.88 12.62 8.62
N GLU A 166 18.37 13.08 9.77
CA GLU A 166 18.25 14.51 10.09
C GLU A 166 19.61 15.19 10.12
N TRP A 167 20.59 14.57 10.78
CA TRP A 167 21.96 15.07 10.77
C TRP A 167 22.51 15.16 9.35
N ALA A 168 22.35 14.12 8.54
CA ALA A 168 22.82 14.12 7.15
C ALA A 168 22.19 15.23 6.31
N ALA A 169 20.89 15.49 6.51
CA ALA A 169 20.17 16.56 5.83
C ALA A 169 20.73 17.95 6.20
N GLN A 170 21.05 18.19 7.47
CA GLN A 170 21.66 19.45 7.92
C GLN A 170 23.05 19.70 7.34
N GLN A 171 23.81 18.64 7.04
CA GLN A 171 25.16 18.75 6.49
C GLN A 171 25.22 18.82 4.97
N SER A 172 24.07 18.68 4.28
CA SER A 172 24.02 18.62 2.82
C SER A 172 23.48 19.92 2.23
N THR A 173 24.17 20.50 1.26
CA THR A 173 23.68 21.67 0.51
C THR A 173 22.58 21.32 -0.49
N GLN A 174 22.53 20.06 -0.92
CA GLN A 174 21.52 19.53 -1.83
C GLN A 174 20.79 18.36 -1.17
N ARG A 175 19.49 18.29 -1.40
CA ARG A 175 18.65 17.19 -0.92
C ARG A 175 19.02 15.89 -1.62
N ASN A 176 19.42 14.89 -0.85
CA ASN A 176 19.55 13.52 -1.34
C ASN A 176 18.18 12.83 -1.25
N GLU A 177 17.54 12.61 -2.39
CA GLU A 177 16.18 12.07 -2.46
C GLU A 177 16.06 10.65 -1.88
N VAL A 178 17.09 9.79 -2.09
CA VAL A 178 17.13 8.44 -1.50
C VAL A 178 17.19 8.51 0.03
N ALA A 179 18.01 9.41 0.58
CA ALA A 179 18.08 9.61 2.03
C ALA A 179 16.78 10.20 2.58
N PHE A 180 16.16 11.13 1.85
CA PHE A 180 14.87 11.70 2.21
C PHE A 180 13.77 10.63 2.27
N TYR A 181 13.64 9.75 1.27
CA TYR A 181 12.65 8.68 1.32
C TYR A 181 12.95 7.63 2.38
N GLY A 182 14.23 7.34 2.65
CA GLY A 182 14.63 6.49 3.78
C GLY A 182 14.21 7.08 5.13
N TYR A 183 14.33 8.40 5.29
CA TYR A 183 13.86 9.13 6.46
C TYR A 183 12.34 9.04 6.63
N ILE A 184 11.58 9.31 5.57
CA ILE A 184 10.11 9.20 5.56
C ILE A 184 9.68 7.78 5.92
N ASP A 185 10.28 6.73 5.34
CA ASP A 185 9.96 5.34 5.67
C ASP A 185 10.22 5.02 7.15
N CYS A 186 11.27 5.58 7.74
CA CYS A 186 11.55 5.42 9.17
C CYS A 186 10.49 6.09 10.06
N LEU A 187 10.02 7.30 9.71
CA LEU A 187 8.90 7.96 10.40
C LEU A 187 7.65 7.08 10.35
N LEU A 188 7.27 6.61 9.15
CA LEU A 188 6.07 5.79 8.96
C LEU A 188 6.16 4.42 9.65
N LYS A 189 7.35 3.83 9.77
CA LYS A 189 7.56 2.57 10.49
C LYS A 189 7.57 2.74 12.01
N ARG A 190 8.11 3.86 12.50
CA ARG A 190 8.11 4.18 13.93
C ARG A 190 6.72 4.57 14.42
N ASN A 191 5.98 5.34 13.62
CA ASN A 191 4.60 5.75 13.84
C ASN A 191 4.32 6.22 15.28
N GLN A 192 5.17 7.10 15.81
CA GLN A 192 4.95 7.69 17.12
C GLN A 192 3.89 8.80 17.06
N PRO A 193 2.98 8.86 18.05
CA PRO A 193 1.90 9.85 18.08
C PRO A 193 2.43 11.28 18.28
N GLU A 194 3.64 11.43 18.80
CA GLU A 194 4.27 12.72 19.03
C GLU A 194 5.75 12.67 18.62
N TYR A 195 6.06 13.30 17.50
CA TYR A 195 7.41 13.53 16.99
C TYR A 195 7.92 14.92 17.37
N LYS A 196 7.08 15.92 17.11
CA LYS A 196 7.20 17.29 17.62
C LYS A 196 5.96 17.59 18.46
N PRO A 197 5.97 18.63 19.32
CA PRO A 197 4.79 19.00 20.09
C PRO A 197 3.56 19.06 19.18
N GLN A 198 2.58 18.21 19.47
CA GLN A 198 1.28 18.16 18.76
C GLN A 198 1.35 17.73 17.29
N LEU A 199 2.43 17.06 16.87
CA LEU A 199 2.62 16.54 15.52
C LEU A 199 3.22 15.13 15.55
N SER A 200 2.49 14.16 15.03
CA SER A 200 2.92 12.77 14.93
C SER A 200 3.94 12.53 13.81
N ASP A 201 4.56 11.35 13.82
CA ASP A 201 5.44 10.89 12.75
C ASP A 201 4.76 10.90 11.38
N VAL A 202 3.51 10.43 11.33
CA VAL A 202 2.77 10.25 10.08
C VAL A 202 2.34 11.59 9.52
N GLU A 203 1.82 12.49 10.37
CA GLU A 203 1.46 13.85 9.96
C GLU A 203 2.70 14.58 9.42
N TYR A 204 3.83 14.51 10.14
CA TYR A 204 5.05 15.15 9.66
C TYR A 204 5.57 14.56 8.34
N ALA A 205 5.44 13.24 8.16
CA ALA A 205 5.79 12.60 6.90
C ALA A 205 4.93 13.07 5.73
N VAL A 206 3.61 13.22 5.93
CA VAL A 206 2.69 13.77 4.92
C VAL A 206 3.06 15.21 4.57
N GLU A 207 3.31 16.05 5.58
CA GLU A 207 3.72 17.45 5.37
C GLU A 207 4.99 17.54 4.51
N LEU A 208 6.02 16.76 4.82
CA LEU A 208 7.28 16.73 4.07
C LEU A 208 7.12 16.20 2.64
N LEU A 209 6.25 15.22 2.42
CA LEU A 209 5.94 14.68 1.09
C LEU A 209 5.09 15.66 0.28
N ASN A 210 4.24 16.45 0.92
CA ASN A 210 3.42 17.46 0.25
C ASN A 210 4.25 18.68 -0.17
N GLN A 211 5.18 19.11 0.68
CA GLN A 211 6.12 20.21 0.44
C GLN A 211 7.32 19.81 -0.42
N SER A 212 7.46 18.54 -0.79
CA SER A 212 8.56 18.12 -1.66
C SER A 212 8.37 18.77 -3.03
N GLY A 213 9.33 19.61 -3.45
CA GLY A 213 9.31 20.31 -4.74
C GLY A 213 9.41 19.34 -5.92
N LYS A 214 10.39 19.53 -6.81
CA LYS A 214 10.53 18.65 -7.99
C LYS A 214 10.93 17.22 -7.57
N VAL A 215 9.97 16.30 -7.60
CA VAL A 215 10.14 14.86 -7.35
C VAL A 215 10.76 14.19 -8.58
N ILE A 216 11.89 13.48 -8.42
CA ILE A 216 12.52 12.72 -9.51
C ILE A 216 11.97 11.30 -9.53
N ASP A 217 11.88 10.64 -8.38
CA ASP A 217 11.28 9.31 -8.24
C ASP A 217 9.81 9.38 -7.81
N GLN A 218 8.96 9.67 -8.80
CA GLN A 218 7.51 9.78 -8.61
C GLN A 218 6.87 8.49 -8.08
N LYS A 219 7.43 7.33 -8.40
CA LYS A 219 6.88 6.04 -7.98
C LYS A 219 7.08 5.83 -6.49
N THR A 220 8.29 6.06 -5.98
CA THR A 220 8.58 5.95 -4.55
C THR A 220 7.83 7.00 -3.76
N HIS A 221 7.74 8.24 -4.27
CA HIS A 221 6.93 9.30 -3.67
C HIS A 221 5.45 8.89 -3.52
N ALA A 222 4.81 8.46 -4.61
CA ALA A 222 3.41 8.05 -4.60
C ALA A 222 3.15 6.88 -3.64
N MET A 223 4.05 5.88 -3.62
CA MET A 223 3.96 4.74 -2.70
C MET A 223 4.05 5.17 -1.23
N LEU A 224 5.01 6.01 -0.88
CA LEU A 224 5.18 6.51 0.49
C LEU A 224 4.01 7.40 0.91
N LEU A 225 3.52 8.26 0.00
CA LEU A 225 2.37 9.12 0.26
C LEU A 225 1.09 8.30 0.50
N GLN A 226 0.81 7.33 -0.36
CA GLN A 226 -0.34 6.43 -0.18
C GLN A 226 -0.25 5.67 1.15
N ARG A 227 0.95 5.22 1.54
CA ARG A 227 1.17 4.57 2.84
C ARG A 227 0.96 5.53 4.01
N ALA A 228 1.48 6.75 3.93
CA ALA A 228 1.33 7.76 4.96
C ALA A 228 -0.14 8.13 5.16
N VAL A 229 -0.87 8.41 4.07
CA VAL A 229 -2.32 8.67 4.09
C VAL A 229 -3.08 7.45 4.65
N GLY A 230 -2.68 6.23 4.28
CA GLY A 230 -3.27 5.01 4.82
C GLY A 230 -3.05 4.80 6.32
N LEU A 231 -2.00 5.38 6.91
CA LEU A 231 -1.78 5.37 8.37
C LEU A 231 -2.52 6.50 9.09
N LEU A 232 -2.83 7.60 8.39
CA LEU A 232 -3.47 8.78 8.98
C LEU A 232 -5.00 8.68 9.00
N LEU A 233 -5.60 8.08 7.97
CA LEU A 233 -7.06 8.00 7.84
C LEU A 233 -7.67 6.98 8.81
N PRO A 234 -8.90 7.24 9.31
CA PRO A 234 -9.57 6.34 10.25
C PRO A 234 -10.03 5.04 9.56
N ALA A 235 -10.16 3.98 10.36
CA ALA A 235 -10.43 2.63 9.86
C ALA A 235 -11.74 2.52 9.04
N ASN A 236 -12.77 3.28 9.37
CA ASN A 236 -14.05 3.28 8.64
C ASN A 236 -13.89 3.80 7.18
N ILE A 237 -13.00 4.77 6.96
CA ILE A 237 -12.62 5.18 5.61
C ILE A 237 -11.82 4.07 4.94
N LEU A 238 -10.83 3.51 5.62
CA LEU A 238 -9.96 2.48 5.03
C LEU A 238 -10.72 1.19 4.64
N GLN A 239 -11.73 0.80 5.42
CA GLN A 239 -12.57 -0.38 5.15
C GLN A 239 -13.38 -0.27 3.85
N THR A 240 -13.69 0.95 3.40
CA THR A 240 -14.41 1.20 2.13
C THR A 240 -13.47 1.33 0.93
N ARG A 241 -12.14 1.23 1.13
CA ARG A 241 -11.21 1.11 0.01
C ARG A 241 -11.51 -0.18 -0.74
N ALA A 242 -11.39 -0.16 -2.06
CA ALA A 242 -11.36 -1.39 -2.83
C ALA A 242 -10.27 -2.31 -2.28
N THR A 243 -10.63 -3.58 -2.00
CA THR A 243 -9.63 -4.62 -1.83
C THR A 243 -8.82 -4.69 -3.12
N GLU A 244 -7.49 -4.48 -3.08
CA GLU A 244 -6.61 -4.51 -4.25
C GLU A 244 -6.98 -5.64 -5.21
N THR A 245 -7.72 -5.29 -6.26
CA THR A 245 -8.09 -6.24 -7.30
C THR A 245 -6.89 -6.34 -8.23
N ASN A 246 -5.92 -7.17 -7.87
CA ASN A 246 -5.02 -7.72 -8.89
C ASN A 246 -5.90 -8.22 -10.03
N ILE A 247 -5.60 -7.81 -11.27
CA ILE A 247 -6.38 -8.18 -12.47
C ILE A 247 -6.62 -9.70 -12.52
N LEU A 248 -5.68 -10.50 -12.01
CA LEU A 248 -5.79 -11.96 -11.87
C LEU A 248 -6.79 -12.44 -10.81
N ALA A 249 -7.00 -11.69 -9.72
CA ALA A 249 -8.02 -11.97 -8.71
C ALA A 249 -9.43 -11.65 -9.23
N ASP A 250 -9.58 -10.57 -10.02
CA ASP A 250 -10.82 -10.26 -10.74
C ASP A 250 -11.15 -11.31 -11.80
N VAL A 251 -10.13 -11.84 -12.48
CA VAL A 251 -10.28 -12.97 -13.40
C VAL A 251 -10.61 -14.25 -12.63
N GLY A 252 -10.00 -14.53 -11.47
CA GLY A 252 -10.29 -15.72 -10.65
C GLY A 252 -11.69 -15.71 -10.01
N ARG A 253 -12.13 -14.56 -9.48
CA ARG A 253 -13.50 -14.35 -8.96
C ARG A 253 -14.53 -14.31 -10.08
N GLY A 254 -14.18 -13.66 -11.18
CA GLY A 254 -14.89 -13.75 -12.45
C GLY A 254 -15.08 -15.21 -12.83
N LEU A 255 -14.02 -16.02 -12.89
CA LEU A 255 -14.06 -17.44 -13.24
C LEU A 255 -14.87 -18.29 -12.25
N ASN A 256 -14.88 -18.00 -10.96
CA ASN A 256 -15.74 -18.68 -9.98
C ASN A 256 -17.22 -18.32 -10.14
N SER A 257 -17.54 -17.06 -10.49
CA SER A 257 -18.91 -16.66 -10.85
C SER A 257 -19.34 -17.19 -12.24
N LEU A 258 -18.41 -17.22 -13.20
CA LEU A 258 -18.56 -17.76 -14.56
C LEU A 258 -18.66 -19.29 -14.56
N GLY A 259 -18.07 -19.98 -13.58
CA GLY A 259 -18.25 -21.42 -13.37
C GLY A 259 -19.70 -21.79 -13.04
N LYS A 260 -20.51 -20.83 -12.57
CA LYS A 260 -21.96 -20.96 -12.40
C LYS A 260 -22.77 -20.46 -13.62
N SER A 261 -22.15 -19.78 -14.59
CA SER A 261 -22.74 -19.29 -15.85
C SER A 261 -21.91 -19.74 -17.07
N LEU A 262 -21.68 -21.04 -17.21
CA LEU A 262 -20.81 -21.64 -18.24
C LEU A 262 -21.35 -21.50 -19.69
N GLY A 263 -22.51 -20.87 -19.92
CA GLY A 263 -23.10 -20.75 -21.25
C GLY A 263 -22.48 -19.66 -22.12
N GLY A 264 -22.05 -18.55 -21.51
CA GLY A 264 -21.74 -17.30 -22.22
C GLY A 264 -20.35 -17.24 -22.87
N ILE A 265 -19.36 -17.98 -22.36
CA ILE A 265 -17.97 -17.91 -22.88
C ILE A 265 -17.77 -18.77 -24.15
N LEU A 266 -18.68 -19.70 -24.44
CA LEU A 266 -18.64 -20.55 -25.65
C LEU A 266 -19.64 -20.10 -26.73
N GLY A 267 -20.19 -18.88 -26.64
CA GLY A 267 -21.14 -18.36 -27.63
C GLY A 267 -22.57 -18.89 -27.49
N GLY A 268 -22.92 -19.51 -26.36
CA GLY A 268 -24.31 -19.85 -26.03
C GLY A 268 -25.07 -18.61 -25.51
N ARG A 269 -26.27 -18.35 -26.04
CA ARG A 269 -27.12 -17.25 -25.55
C ARG A 269 -27.56 -17.53 -24.10
N GLU A 270 -27.08 -16.74 -23.15
CA GLU A 270 -27.51 -16.81 -21.73
C GLU A 270 -28.76 -15.96 -21.49
N LEU A 271 -29.75 -16.55 -20.82
CA LEU A 271 -31.01 -15.88 -20.49
C LEU A 271 -30.87 -14.92 -19.32
N HIS A 272 -29.87 -15.11 -18.46
CA HIS A 272 -29.72 -14.34 -17.24
C HIS A 272 -28.99 -13.03 -17.49
N LEU A 273 -29.43 -11.97 -16.79
CA LEU A 273 -28.70 -10.71 -16.75
C LEU A 273 -27.35 -10.93 -16.05
N PRO A 274 -26.22 -10.47 -16.64
CA PRO A 274 -24.93 -10.57 -15.99
C PRO A 274 -24.88 -9.77 -14.69
N TYR A 275 -24.58 -10.43 -13.58
CA TYR A 275 -24.52 -9.84 -12.24
C TYR A 275 -23.56 -10.62 -11.35
N SER A 276 -22.70 -9.91 -10.62
CA SER A 276 -21.80 -10.49 -9.62
C SER A 276 -21.64 -9.54 -8.44
N GLN A 277 -22.26 -9.89 -7.31
CA GLN A 277 -22.20 -9.11 -6.08
C GLN A 277 -20.76 -8.93 -5.60
N ASP A 278 -19.92 -9.96 -5.72
CA ASP A 278 -18.51 -9.91 -5.32
C ASP A 278 -17.72 -8.90 -6.14
N VAL A 279 -17.93 -8.86 -7.47
CA VAL A 279 -17.21 -7.94 -8.36
C VAL A 279 -17.67 -6.50 -8.11
N ILE A 280 -18.97 -6.29 -7.88
CA ILE A 280 -19.53 -4.98 -7.52
C ILE A 280 -18.94 -4.52 -6.18
N ALA A 281 -19.00 -5.35 -5.14
CA ALA A 281 -18.51 -5.02 -3.80
C ALA A 281 -17.01 -4.71 -3.77
N SER A 282 -16.19 -5.41 -4.57
CA SER A 282 -14.75 -5.16 -4.64
C SER A 282 -14.34 -3.99 -5.54
N ALA A 283 -15.25 -3.42 -6.32
CA ALA A 283 -14.95 -2.28 -7.19
C ALA A 283 -14.60 -1.02 -6.36
N PRO A 284 -13.72 -0.13 -6.86
CA PRO A 284 -13.45 1.16 -6.22
C PRO A 284 -14.74 1.93 -5.91
N GLN A 285 -14.84 2.49 -4.71
CA GLN A 285 -15.99 3.27 -4.24
C GLN A 285 -15.60 4.74 -4.13
N LEU A 286 -16.46 5.66 -4.52
CA LEU A 286 -16.16 7.08 -4.34
C LEU A 286 -16.19 7.44 -2.85
N LEU A 287 -15.34 8.38 -2.45
CA LEU A 287 -15.35 8.92 -1.08
C LEU A 287 -16.06 10.28 -1.09
N MET A 288 -17.32 10.29 -0.67
CA MET A 288 -18.16 11.49 -0.68
C MET A 288 -18.05 12.31 0.60
N ASP A 289 -18.41 13.59 0.51
CA ASP A 289 -18.32 14.53 1.64
C ASP A 289 -19.12 14.08 2.85
N GLN A 290 -20.28 13.43 2.65
CA GLN A 290 -21.09 12.84 3.73
C GLN A 290 -20.30 11.80 4.54
N ILE A 291 -19.55 10.94 3.85
CA ILE A 291 -18.74 9.89 4.48
C ILE A 291 -17.54 10.52 5.20
N ILE A 292 -16.90 11.52 4.57
CA ILE A 292 -15.77 12.24 5.18
C ILE A 292 -16.21 12.97 6.45
N VAL A 293 -17.29 13.77 6.38
CA VAL A 293 -17.80 14.53 7.52
C VAL A 293 -18.18 13.61 8.68
N ALA A 294 -18.84 12.47 8.39
CA ALA A 294 -19.14 11.47 9.42
C ALA A 294 -17.87 10.83 10.04
N SER A 295 -16.76 10.76 9.30
CA SER A 295 -15.50 10.18 9.77
C SER A 295 -14.61 11.16 10.57
N LEU A 296 -14.80 12.47 10.40
CA LEU A 296 -13.96 13.50 11.03
C LEU A 296 -14.06 13.49 12.57
N VAL A 297 -15.12 12.90 13.14
CA VAL A 297 -15.27 12.64 14.59
C VAL A 297 -14.14 11.79 15.17
N TYR A 298 -13.51 10.93 14.35
CA TYR A 298 -12.39 10.09 14.78
C TYR A 298 -11.02 10.77 14.59
N SER A 299 -10.97 11.99 14.06
CA SER A 299 -9.74 12.73 13.74
C SER A 299 -9.34 13.67 14.88
N HIS A 300 -9.03 13.12 16.05
CA HIS A 300 -8.82 13.90 17.29
C HIS A 300 -7.70 14.94 17.18
N ASN A 301 -6.59 14.63 16.51
CA ASN A 301 -5.50 15.59 16.31
C ASN A 301 -5.94 16.80 15.47
N MET A 302 -6.75 16.58 14.44
CA MET A 302 -7.30 17.67 13.61
C MET A 302 -8.29 18.52 14.41
N GLN A 303 -9.14 17.90 15.24
CA GLN A 303 -10.08 18.61 16.10
C GLN A 303 -9.35 19.47 17.13
N ALA A 304 -8.31 18.91 17.77
CA ALA A 304 -7.48 19.64 18.72
C ALA A 304 -6.76 20.82 18.05
N ALA A 305 -6.26 20.61 16.83
CA ALA A 305 -5.64 21.66 16.04
C ALA A 305 -6.59 22.80 15.70
N LEU A 306 -7.77 22.46 15.18
CA LEU A 306 -8.78 23.46 14.86
C LEU A 306 -9.25 24.23 16.10
N LYS A 307 -9.41 23.53 17.24
CA LYS A 307 -9.79 24.17 18.51
C LYS A 307 -8.77 25.24 18.94
N ARG A 308 -7.47 24.96 18.82
CA ARG A 308 -6.41 25.93 19.14
C ARG A 308 -6.44 27.14 18.21
N ILE A 309 -6.71 26.92 16.92
CA ILE A 309 -6.83 27.99 15.94
C ILE A 309 -8.02 28.89 16.25
N LEU A 310 -9.20 28.31 16.50
CA LEU A 310 -10.43 29.07 16.75
C LEU A 310 -10.46 29.73 18.14
N ASN A 311 -9.67 29.25 19.08
CA ASN A 311 -9.65 29.73 20.45
C ASN A 311 -8.22 29.78 21.03
N PRO A 312 -7.42 30.75 20.58
CA PRO A 312 -6.02 30.86 20.99
C PRO A 312 -5.84 31.26 22.46
N GLU A 313 -6.84 31.92 23.07
CA GLU A 313 -6.80 32.38 24.47
C GLU A 313 -7.28 31.32 25.49
N ASN A 314 -7.63 30.12 25.02
CA ASN A 314 -8.14 29.03 25.86
C ASN A 314 -9.46 29.38 26.60
N ASP A 315 -10.29 30.21 25.96
CA ASP A 315 -11.55 30.65 26.51
C ASP A 315 -12.57 29.49 26.56
N SER A 316 -13.39 29.39 27.59
CA SER A 316 -14.25 28.19 27.80
C SER A 316 -15.40 27.99 26.78
N THR A 317 -15.49 28.82 25.73
CA THR A 317 -16.62 28.91 24.79
C THR A 317 -16.66 27.81 23.73
N ILE A 318 -15.53 27.17 23.39
CA ILE A 318 -15.48 26.05 22.44
C ILE A 318 -15.34 24.70 23.18
N THR A 319 -16.47 24.01 23.34
CA THR A 319 -16.53 22.62 23.82
C THR A 319 -16.01 21.64 22.77
N GLN A 320 -15.70 20.41 23.18
CA GLN A 320 -15.21 19.36 22.26
C GLN A 320 -16.24 19.02 21.17
N ASP A 321 -17.52 18.94 21.54
CA ASP A 321 -18.64 18.73 20.60
C ASP A 321 -18.76 19.84 19.55
N ASN A 322 -18.39 21.08 19.89
CA ASN A 322 -18.35 22.19 18.94
C ASN A 322 -17.20 21.99 17.92
N ALA A 323 -16.02 21.54 18.36
CA ALA A 323 -14.88 21.33 17.47
C ALA A 323 -15.13 20.27 16.38
N GLU A 324 -15.87 19.20 16.69
CA GLU A 324 -16.27 18.17 15.72
C GLU A 324 -17.14 18.77 14.60
N GLN A 325 -18.17 19.53 14.98
CA GLN A 325 -19.06 20.19 14.03
C GLN A 325 -18.33 21.25 13.19
N GLN A 326 -17.42 22.02 13.81
CA GLN A 326 -16.62 23.01 13.11
C GLN A 326 -15.66 22.36 12.10
N LEU A 327 -15.10 21.19 12.40
CA LEU A 327 -14.22 20.49 11.48
C LEU A 327 -14.97 19.97 10.24
N GLY A 328 -16.18 19.44 10.43
CA GLY A 328 -17.06 19.08 9.32
C GLY A 328 -17.46 20.29 8.47
N ARG A 329 -17.81 21.42 9.09
CA ARG A 329 -18.12 22.68 8.37
C ARG A 329 -16.90 23.22 7.64
N LEU A 330 -15.71 23.13 8.24
CA LEU A 330 -14.46 23.52 7.60
C LEU A 330 -14.21 22.68 6.35
N TRP A 331 -14.38 21.36 6.44
CA TRP A 331 -14.29 20.48 5.27
C TRP A 331 -15.20 20.95 4.13
N LEU A 332 -16.49 21.15 4.42
CA LEU A 332 -17.46 21.58 3.41
C LEU A 332 -17.14 22.96 2.82
N ALA A 333 -16.71 23.89 3.66
CA ALA A 333 -16.33 25.22 3.21
C ALA A 333 -15.09 25.19 2.31
N VAL A 334 -14.11 24.31 2.61
CA VAL A 334 -12.94 24.07 1.76
C VAL A 334 -13.34 23.44 0.42
N GLN A 335 -14.29 22.50 0.42
CA GLN A 335 -14.80 21.91 -0.82
C GLN A 335 -15.51 22.94 -1.70
N ALA A 336 -16.23 23.90 -1.10
CA ALA A 336 -16.87 25.00 -1.82
C ALA A 336 -15.86 26.03 -2.33
N ASN A 337 -14.91 26.43 -1.47
CA ASN A 337 -13.87 27.39 -1.79
C ASN A 337 -12.58 27.13 -0.98
N PRO A 338 -11.54 26.54 -1.60
CA PRO A 338 -10.27 26.26 -0.91
C PRO A 338 -9.60 27.49 -0.30
N ASP A 339 -9.83 28.69 -0.86
CA ASP A 339 -9.25 29.94 -0.35
C ASP A 339 -9.67 30.27 1.08
N ILE A 340 -10.73 29.63 1.62
CA ILE A 340 -11.11 29.79 3.02
C ILE A 340 -9.97 29.44 3.98
N LEU A 341 -9.02 28.59 3.58
CA LEU A 341 -7.86 28.26 4.41
C LEU A 341 -6.99 29.49 4.70
N LYS A 342 -7.01 30.53 3.86
CA LYS A 342 -6.34 31.82 4.14
C LYS A 342 -6.86 32.50 5.41
N LEU A 343 -8.10 32.19 5.82
CA LEU A 343 -8.72 32.71 7.04
C LEU A 343 -8.28 31.96 8.31
N LEU A 344 -7.47 30.91 8.22
CA LEU A 344 -6.95 30.21 9.41
C LEU A 344 -6.15 31.13 10.34
N ASN A 345 -5.58 32.21 9.82
CA ASN A 345 -4.90 33.24 10.61
C ASN A 345 -5.84 34.32 11.18
N GLN A 346 -7.16 34.22 10.93
CA GLN A 346 -8.19 35.20 11.30
C GLN A 346 -9.38 34.50 11.97
N PRO A 347 -9.24 34.08 13.25
CA PRO A 347 -10.16 33.13 13.88
C PRO A 347 -11.61 33.62 13.99
N GLU A 348 -11.83 34.92 14.21
CA GLU A 348 -13.18 35.50 14.29
C GLU A 348 -13.93 35.43 12.95
N GLN A 349 -13.22 35.76 11.86
CA GLN A 349 -13.78 35.69 10.50
C GLN A 349 -14.04 34.25 10.11
N LEU A 350 -13.08 33.35 10.39
CA LEU A 350 -13.24 31.93 10.14
C LEU A 350 -14.46 31.36 10.89
N THR A 351 -14.60 31.65 12.18
CA THR A 351 -15.76 31.20 12.98
C THR A 351 -17.08 31.67 12.38
N THR A 352 -17.15 32.91 11.92
CA THR A 352 -18.35 33.45 11.27
C THR A 352 -18.65 32.71 9.96
N THR A 353 -17.65 32.47 9.12
CA THR A 353 -17.82 31.74 7.85
C THR A 353 -18.25 30.29 8.07
N LEU A 354 -17.64 29.59 9.03
CA LEU A 354 -18.01 28.21 9.36
C LEU A 354 -19.43 28.12 9.93
N THR A 355 -19.84 29.10 10.74
CA THR A 355 -21.20 29.16 11.28
C THR A 355 -22.25 29.30 10.17
N ASN A 356 -21.92 30.07 9.11
CA ASN A 356 -22.78 30.29 7.95
C ASN A 356 -22.68 29.20 6.87
N THR A 357 -21.75 28.25 7.01
CA THR A 357 -21.64 27.12 6.08
C THR A 357 -22.78 26.15 6.33
N GLU A 358 -23.59 25.91 5.30
CA GLU A 358 -24.70 24.97 5.38
C GLU A 358 -24.21 23.56 5.71
N ALA A 359 -24.93 22.89 6.62
CA ALA A 359 -24.70 21.48 6.89
C ALA A 359 -25.13 20.64 5.67
N LEU A 360 -24.45 19.52 5.46
CA LEU A 360 -24.84 18.56 4.42
C LEU A 360 -26.29 18.11 4.60
N HIS A 361 -27.05 18.13 3.51
CA HIS A 361 -28.35 17.48 3.44
C HIS A 361 -28.15 16.01 3.02
N GLU A 362 -28.74 15.09 3.77
CA GLU A 362 -28.83 13.67 3.40
C GLU A 362 -29.98 13.47 2.42
N SER A 363 -29.82 13.94 1.19
CA SER A 363 -30.65 13.48 0.08
C SER A 363 -29.80 12.62 -0.85
N CYS A 364 -30.23 11.37 -1.04
CA CYS A 364 -29.69 10.47 -2.05
C CYS A 364 -30.72 10.31 -3.17
N LEU A 365 -30.28 10.08 -4.41
CA LEU A 365 -31.21 9.74 -5.48
C LEU A 365 -31.92 8.41 -5.16
N ASN A 366 -33.23 8.36 -5.45
CA ASN A 366 -34.02 7.16 -5.27
C ASN A 366 -33.80 6.19 -6.44
N LEU A 367 -33.21 5.03 -6.16
CA LEU A 367 -32.99 3.96 -7.16
C LEU A 367 -34.17 2.98 -7.30
N GLY A 368 -35.23 3.11 -6.50
CA GLY A 368 -36.39 2.21 -6.53
C GLY A 368 -36.00 0.74 -6.40
N SER A 369 -36.49 -0.11 -7.30
CA SER A 369 -36.21 -1.56 -7.30
C SER A 369 -34.73 -1.92 -7.56
N ILE A 370 -33.96 -1.03 -8.19
CA ILE A 370 -32.52 -1.20 -8.40
C ILE A 370 -31.79 -1.21 -7.06
N GLN A 371 -32.25 -0.43 -6.06
CA GLN A 371 -31.68 -0.47 -4.71
C GLN A 371 -31.72 -1.89 -4.13
N THR A 372 -32.87 -2.57 -4.28
CA THR A 372 -33.04 -3.95 -3.82
C THR A 372 -32.07 -4.91 -4.49
N ILE A 373 -31.79 -4.73 -5.79
CA ILE A 373 -30.82 -5.55 -6.53
C ILE A 373 -29.39 -5.34 -6.01
N LEU A 374 -29.02 -4.09 -5.72
CA LEU A 374 -27.68 -3.76 -5.23
C LEU A 374 -27.44 -4.31 -3.81
N GLU A 375 -28.46 -4.26 -2.95
CA GLU A 375 -28.37 -4.70 -1.55
C GLU A 375 -28.52 -6.22 -1.38
N HIS A 376 -29.51 -6.81 -2.04
CA HIS A 376 -29.96 -8.20 -1.79
C HIS A 376 -29.66 -9.15 -2.95
N GLY A 377 -29.13 -8.63 -4.07
CA GLY A 377 -28.79 -9.41 -5.24
C GLY A 377 -29.91 -9.53 -6.27
N LEU A 378 -29.51 -9.83 -7.51
CA LEU A 378 -30.44 -9.92 -8.64
C LEU A 378 -31.55 -10.96 -8.44
N MET A 379 -31.24 -12.10 -7.82
CA MET A 379 -32.23 -13.17 -7.61
C MET A 379 -33.28 -12.81 -6.56
N ALA A 380 -32.97 -11.94 -5.59
CA ALA A 380 -33.96 -11.41 -4.66
C ALA A 380 -35.01 -10.57 -5.38
N TYR A 381 -34.60 -9.83 -6.42
CA TYR A 381 -35.52 -9.05 -7.26
C TYR A 381 -36.32 -9.91 -8.25
N LEU A 382 -35.66 -10.86 -8.91
CA LEU A 382 -36.26 -11.70 -9.96
C LEU A 382 -37.08 -12.89 -9.43
N GLY A 383 -36.85 -13.31 -8.19
CA GLY A 383 -37.40 -14.53 -7.61
C GLY A 383 -36.63 -15.79 -8.01
N ASP A 384 -36.40 -16.69 -7.03
CA ASP A 384 -35.71 -17.97 -7.22
C ASP A 384 -36.64 -19.01 -7.85
N ILE A 385 -36.81 -18.90 -9.17
CA ILE A 385 -37.76 -19.71 -9.93
C ILE A 385 -37.06 -20.36 -11.13
N ARG A 386 -37.37 -21.65 -11.38
CA ARG A 386 -36.89 -22.40 -12.54
C ARG A 386 -37.71 -22.05 -13.79
N LEU A 387 -37.00 -21.63 -14.83
CA LEU A 387 -37.59 -21.32 -16.14
C LEU A 387 -37.83 -22.58 -16.97
N ASP A 388 -38.92 -22.62 -17.72
CA ASP A 388 -39.17 -23.67 -18.70
C ASP A 388 -38.25 -23.51 -19.91
N LYS A 389 -37.43 -24.55 -20.17
CA LYS A 389 -36.49 -24.56 -21.28
C LYS A 389 -37.18 -24.61 -22.65
N HIS A 390 -38.44 -24.97 -22.75
CA HIS A 390 -39.18 -25.11 -24.01
C HIS A 390 -40.28 -24.08 -24.19
N HIS A 391 -40.30 -23.01 -23.38
CA HIS A 391 -41.33 -21.98 -23.47
C HIS A 391 -41.36 -21.32 -24.86
N PRO A 392 -42.54 -21.16 -25.50
CA PRO A 392 -42.65 -20.61 -26.85
C PRO A 392 -42.12 -19.17 -26.97
N GLU A 393 -42.18 -18.39 -25.89
CA GLU A 393 -41.77 -16.97 -25.87
C GLU A 393 -40.33 -16.77 -25.37
N ARG A 394 -39.50 -17.81 -25.37
CA ARG A 394 -38.10 -17.71 -24.92
C ARG A 394 -37.26 -16.69 -25.70
N THR A 395 -37.60 -16.46 -26.98
CA THR A 395 -36.98 -15.42 -27.81
C THR A 395 -37.25 -14.01 -27.29
N ALA A 396 -38.47 -13.73 -26.80
CA ALA A 396 -38.81 -12.42 -26.25
C ALA A 396 -38.01 -12.11 -24.97
N LEU A 397 -37.71 -13.13 -24.16
CA LEU A 397 -36.85 -12.97 -22.97
C LEU A 397 -35.39 -12.64 -23.35
N TYR A 398 -34.86 -13.25 -24.42
CA TYR A 398 -33.54 -12.90 -24.95
C TYR A 398 -33.49 -11.47 -25.49
N GLU A 399 -34.49 -11.07 -26.29
CA GLU A 399 -34.57 -9.73 -26.85
C GLU A 399 -34.68 -8.68 -25.74
N GLN A 400 -35.51 -8.91 -24.72
CA GLN A 400 -35.60 -8.00 -23.58
C GLN A 400 -34.34 -7.99 -22.73
N ARG A 401 -33.62 -9.12 -22.58
CA ARG A 401 -32.29 -9.17 -21.95
C ARG A 401 -31.30 -8.28 -22.70
N ASP A 402 -31.28 -8.34 -24.03
CA ASP A 402 -30.39 -7.51 -24.85
C ASP A 402 -30.73 -6.02 -24.73
N VAL A 403 -32.02 -5.67 -24.62
CA VAL A 403 -32.46 -4.29 -24.30
C VAL A 403 -31.90 -3.85 -22.95
N VAL A 404 -32.07 -4.64 -21.88
CA VAL A 404 -31.53 -4.28 -20.55
C VAL A 404 -30.01 -4.13 -20.59
N VAL A 405 -29.30 -5.02 -21.28
CA VAL A 405 -27.84 -4.94 -21.42
C VAL A 405 -27.40 -3.70 -22.18
N ALA A 406 -28.12 -3.33 -23.24
CA ALA A 406 -27.85 -2.13 -24.01
C ALA A 406 -28.06 -0.86 -23.16
N GLU A 407 -29.20 -0.75 -22.47
CA GLU A 407 -29.50 0.40 -21.60
C GLU A 407 -28.52 0.52 -20.43
N MET A 408 -28.19 -0.58 -19.78
CA MET A 408 -27.19 -0.62 -18.71
C MET A 408 -25.81 -0.19 -19.20
N THR A 409 -25.41 -0.66 -20.39
CA THR A 409 -24.13 -0.28 -21.00
C THR A 409 -24.11 1.20 -21.35
N ALA A 410 -25.19 1.73 -21.93
CA ALA A 410 -25.33 3.15 -22.25
C ALA A 410 -25.28 4.01 -20.98
N PHE A 411 -25.96 3.59 -19.90
CA PHE A 411 -25.90 4.26 -18.61
C PHE A 411 -24.47 4.30 -18.05
N ALA A 412 -23.75 3.17 -18.10
CA ALA A 412 -22.38 3.10 -17.61
C ALA A 412 -21.42 4.00 -18.40
N GLN A 413 -21.61 4.10 -19.72
CA GLN A 413 -20.82 4.97 -20.60
C GLN A 413 -21.08 6.45 -20.29
N TRP A 414 -22.35 6.84 -20.16
CA TRP A 414 -22.72 8.20 -19.76
C TRP A 414 -22.16 8.56 -18.38
N PHE A 415 -22.34 7.70 -17.37
CA PHE A 415 -21.79 7.94 -16.04
C PHE A 415 -20.27 8.09 -16.09
N HIS A 416 -19.58 7.21 -16.84
CA HIS A 416 -18.12 7.25 -16.96
C HIS A 416 -17.61 8.55 -17.60
N GLN A 417 -18.24 9.00 -18.69
CA GLN A 417 -17.76 10.13 -19.48
C GLN A 417 -18.25 11.48 -18.97
N ASP A 418 -19.50 11.58 -18.55
CA ASP A 418 -20.14 12.87 -18.27
C ASP A 418 -20.14 13.18 -16.76
N VAL A 419 -20.27 12.18 -15.91
CA VAL A 419 -20.34 12.35 -14.44
C VAL A 419 -18.98 12.13 -13.78
N LEU A 420 -18.44 10.92 -13.89
CA LEU A 420 -17.24 10.50 -13.17
C LEU A 420 -15.99 11.24 -13.66
N LYS A 421 -15.84 11.44 -14.97
CA LYS A 421 -14.72 12.21 -15.54
C LYS A 421 -14.72 13.64 -15.01
N THR A 422 -15.87 14.33 -15.08
CA THR A 422 -16.04 15.68 -14.58
C THR A 422 -15.74 15.76 -13.08
N TYR A 423 -16.24 14.80 -12.30
CA TYR A 423 -15.94 14.71 -10.87
C TYR A 423 -14.44 14.50 -10.61
N LEU A 424 -13.78 13.59 -11.33
CA LEU A 424 -12.34 13.35 -11.20
C LEU A 424 -11.51 14.60 -11.54
N GLU A 425 -11.86 15.32 -12.60
CA GLU A 425 -11.21 16.58 -12.97
C GLU A 425 -11.36 17.63 -11.86
N GLN A 426 -12.55 17.75 -11.28
CA GLN A 426 -12.80 18.63 -10.12
C GLN A 426 -11.96 18.23 -8.91
N GLN A 427 -11.92 16.95 -8.53
CA GLN A 427 -11.14 16.49 -7.38
C GLN A 427 -9.63 16.63 -7.59
N THR A 428 -9.17 16.45 -8.83
CA THR A 428 -7.76 16.67 -9.20
C THR A 428 -7.39 18.14 -9.05
N LYS A 429 -8.24 19.05 -9.54
CA LYS A 429 -8.04 20.49 -9.39
C LYS A 429 -8.06 20.91 -7.91
N ARG A 430 -9.01 20.40 -7.12
CA ARG A 430 -9.10 20.68 -5.67
C ARG A 430 -7.86 20.20 -4.93
N LEU A 431 -7.37 18.99 -5.21
CA LEU A 431 -6.14 18.48 -4.62
C LEU A 431 -4.93 19.38 -4.93
N GLN A 432 -4.78 19.81 -6.18
CA GLN A 432 -3.70 20.73 -6.58
C GLN A 432 -3.80 22.10 -5.89
N GLN A 433 -5.01 22.67 -5.81
CA GLN A 433 -5.23 23.94 -5.12
C GLN A 433 -4.93 23.83 -3.62
N LEU A 434 -5.43 22.77 -2.98
CA LEU A 434 -5.18 22.49 -1.58
C LEU A 434 -3.67 22.32 -1.33
N GLN A 435 -2.98 21.53 -2.14
CA GLN A 435 -1.53 21.35 -2.04
C GLN A 435 -0.77 22.68 -2.16
N GLY A 436 -1.15 23.55 -3.09
CA GLY A 436 -0.58 24.89 -3.21
C GLY A 436 -0.77 25.73 -1.94
N LEU A 437 -2.02 25.84 -1.45
CA LEU A 437 -2.35 26.63 -0.27
C LEU A 437 -1.67 26.11 1.00
N LEU A 438 -1.63 24.79 1.19
CA LEU A 438 -0.95 24.16 2.32
C LEU A 438 0.57 24.31 2.27
N SER A 439 1.15 24.57 1.09
CA SER A 439 2.59 24.80 0.93
C SER A 439 2.98 26.26 1.17
N GLU A 440 2.05 27.21 0.97
CA GLU A 440 2.27 28.65 1.12
C GLU A 440 2.01 29.17 2.55
N GLN A 441 1.20 28.46 3.34
CA GLN A 441 0.74 28.92 4.65
C GLN A 441 1.28 28.06 5.79
N THR A 442 1.62 28.71 6.90
CA THR A 442 1.95 28.01 8.15
C THR A 442 0.67 27.59 8.86
N ILE A 443 0.19 26.40 8.53
CA ILE A 443 -0.98 25.79 9.17
C ILE A 443 -0.48 24.74 10.17
N GLU A 444 -1.21 24.53 11.27
CA GLU A 444 -0.89 23.42 12.18
C GLU A 444 -0.82 22.08 11.43
N GLY A 445 0.28 21.35 11.64
CA GLY A 445 0.64 20.19 10.81
C GLY A 445 -0.39 19.05 10.85
N ALA A 446 -1.08 18.85 11.98
CA ALA A 446 -2.15 17.86 12.08
C ALA A 446 -3.36 18.21 11.20
N LEU A 447 -3.77 19.49 11.18
CA LEU A 447 -4.89 19.95 10.37
C LEU A 447 -4.54 19.92 8.87
N SER A 448 -3.35 20.42 8.49
CA SER A 448 -2.91 20.45 7.10
C SER A 448 -2.76 19.03 6.53
N SER A 449 -2.09 18.13 7.25
CA SER A 449 -1.86 16.74 6.83
C SER A 449 -3.17 15.97 6.75
N GLY A 450 -4.07 16.18 7.70
CA GLY A 450 -5.39 15.55 7.70
C GLY A 450 -6.26 15.99 6.54
N LEU A 451 -6.40 17.31 6.31
CA LEU A 451 -7.16 17.84 5.16
C LEU A 451 -6.60 17.33 3.83
N PHE A 452 -5.27 17.34 3.69
CA PHE A 452 -4.60 16.78 2.52
C PHE A 452 -4.92 15.30 2.35
N ALA A 453 -4.84 14.50 3.41
CA ALA A 453 -5.06 13.05 3.34
C ALA A 453 -6.48 12.69 2.89
N TYR A 454 -7.51 13.38 3.39
CA TYR A 454 -8.89 13.17 2.94
C TYR A 454 -9.08 13.56 1.46
N GLN A 455 -8.55 14.72 1.04
CA GLN A 455 -8.66 15.16 -0.35
C GLN A 455 -7.89 14.25 -1.32
N PHE A 456 -6.69 13.81 -0.91
CA PHE A 456 -5.88 12.86 -1.66
C PHE A 456 -6.62 11.53 -1.83
N GLU A 457 -7.16 10.98 -0.75
CA GLU A 457 -7.94 9.73 -0.79
C GLU A 457 -9.16 9.85 -1.71
N GLN A 458 -9.91 10.96 -1.61
CA GLN A 458 -11.07 11.23 -2.46
C GLN A 458 -10.69 11.25 -3.95
N GLN A 459 -9.61 11.94 -4.30
CA GLN A 459 -9.10 11.98 -5.67
C GLN A 459 -8.60 10.60 -6.15
N GLN A 460 -7.86 9.86 -5.30
CA GLN A 460 -7.35 8.54 -5.65
C GLN A 460 -8.47 7.53 -5.90
N ARG A 461 -9.54 7.58 -5.12
CA ARG A 461 -10.70 6.70 -5.34
C ARG A 461 -11.46 7.04 -6.62
N ALA A 462 -11.64 8.32 -6.93
CA ALA A 462 -12.22 8.75 -8.19
C ALA A 462 -11.37 8.26 -9.38
N GLN A 463 -10.05 8.39 -9.31
CA GLN A 463 -9.12 7.93 -10.34
C GLN A 463 -9.17 6.40 -10.48
N GLY A 464 -9.18 5.69 -9.35
CA GLY A 464 -9.27 4.23 -9.30
C GLY A 464 -10.55 3.71 -9.97
N LEU A 465 -11.71 4.31 -9.65
CA LEU A 465 -12.98 3.96 -10.27
C LEU A 465 -12.98 4.29 -11.77
N PHE A 466 -12.48 5.45 -12.16
CA PHE A 466 -12.41 5.87 -13.56
C PHE A 466 -11.60 4.88 -14.40
N ASN A 467 -10.42 4.49 -13.92
CA ASN A 467 -9.55 3.52 -14.60
C ASN A 467 -10.19 2.13 -14.66
N TRP A 468 -10.81 1.69 -13.55
CA TRP A 468 -11.48 0.40 -13.47
C TRP A 468 -12.65 0.30 -14.44
N MET A 469 -13.49 1.34 -14.52
CA MET A 469 -14.61 1.41 -15.46
C MET A 469 -14.12 1.48 -16.90
N GLN A 470 -13.11 2.30 -17.20
CA GLN A 470 -12.54 2.42 -18.55
C GLN A 470 -12.11 1.05 -19.08
N GLN A 471 -11.37 0.28 -18.28
CA GLN A 471 -10.92 -1.05 -18.70
C GLN A 471 -12.09 -1.98 -19.03
N LYS A 472 -13.18 -1.96 -18.24
CA LYS A 472 -14.33 -2.85 -18.45
C LYS A 472 -15.24 -2.41 -19.59
N LEU A 473 -15.38 -1.10 -19.82
CA LEU A 473 -16.21 -0.57 -20.91
C LEU A 473 -15.52 -0.75 -22.27
N GLU A 474 -14.23 -0.47 -22.37
CA GLU A 474 -13.50 -0.54 -23.64
C GLU A 474 -13.10 -1.97 -24.04
N LYS A 475 -12.63 -2.77 -23.07
CA LYS A 475 -12.05 -4.11 -23.34
C LYS A 475 -12.90 -5.27 -22.84
N GLY A 476 -13.98 -4.99 -22.10
CA GLY A 476 -14.85 -6.00 -21.53
C GLY A 476 -15.94 -6.48 -22.49
N ASN A 477 -16.35 -7.73 -22.31
CA ASN A 477 -17.58 -8.28 -22.89
C ASN A 477 -18.82 -7.78 -22.12
N ASP A 478 -20.01 -8.20 -22.55
CA ASP A 478 -21.28 -7.86 -21.89
C ASP A 478 -21.25 -8.06 -20.37
N PHE A 479 -20.64 -9.14 -19.89
CA PHE A 479 -20.55 -9.40 -18.45
C PHE A 479 -19.83 -8.27 -17.71
N TYR A 480 -18.66 -7.86 -18.21
CA TYR A 480 -17.86 -6.79 -17.59
C TYR A 480 -18.50 -5.41 -17.74
N ARG A 481 -19.13 -5.14 -18.89
CA ARG A 481 -19.88 -3.88 -19.11
C ARG A 481 -21.06 -3.75 -18.16
N MET A 482 -21.79 -4.85 -17.95
CA MET A 482 -22.86 -4.92 -16.97
C MET A 482 -22.35 -4.72 -15.54
N GLN A 483 -21.20 -5.29 -15.16
CA GLN A 483 -20.62 -5.01 -13.84
C GLN A 483 -20.29 -3.52 -13.66
N ALA A 484 -19.77 -2.87 -14.71
CA ALA A 484 -19.52 -1.44 -14.68
C ALA A 484 -20.82 -0.62 -14.53
N ALA A 485 -21.91 -1.05 -15.18
CA ALA A 485 -23.22 -0.42 -15.05
C ALA A 485 -23.80 -0.55 -13.63
N TRP A 486 -23.72 -1.73 -13.02
CA TRP A 486 -24.15 -1.92 -11.63
C TRP A 486 -23.35 -1.05 -10.66
N VAL A 487 -22.04 -0.91 -10.88
CA VAL A 487 -21.19 -0.01 -10.09
C VAL A 487 -21.57 1.46 -10.33
N ALA A 488 -21.84 1.87 -11.58
CA ALA A 488 -22.32 3.22 -11.87
C ALA A 488 -23.64 3.53 -11.14
N LEU A 489 -24.58 2.58 -11.10
CA LEU A 489 -25.84 2.72 -10.37
C LEU A 489 -25.63 2.80 -8.85
N ARG A 490 -24.63 2.09 -8.30
CA ARG A 490 -24.26 2.24 -6.89
C ARG A 490 -23.74 3.64 -6.58
N GLU A 491 -22.95 4.23 -7.46
CA GLU A 491 -22.28 5.51 -7.21
C GLU A 491 -23.13 6.74 -7.59
N ILE A 492 -24.05 6.62 -8.55
CA ILE A 492 -24.86 7.76 -9.02
C ILE A 492 -25.73 8.36 -7.90
N VAL A 493 -26.04 7.60 -6.85
CA VAL A 493 -26.88 8.04 -5.72
C VAL A 493 -26.41 9.33 -5.06
N TYR A 494 -25.11 9.60 -5.16
CA TYR A 494 -24.44 10.77 -4.59
C TYR A 494 -24.48 12.01 -5.50
N PHE A 495 -24.94 11.87 -6.74
CA PHE A 495 -24.97 12.94 -7.73
C PHE A 495 -26.42 13.33 -8.01
N GLN A 496 -26.85 14.49 -7.49
CA GLN A 496 -28.21 15.00 -7.64
C GLN A 496 -28.46 15.59 -9.04
N LEU A 497 -28.41 14.76 -10.07
CA LEU A 497 -28.58 15.15 -11.47
C LEU A 497 -29.99 14.77 -11.97
N GLU A 498 -30.72 15.73 -12.56
CA GLU A 498 -32.04 15.44 -13.14
C GLU A 498 -31.96 14.41 -14.28
N GLU A 499 -30.93 14.49 -15.13
CA GLU A 499 -30.71 13.50 -16.21
C GLU A 499 -30.49 12.08 -15.66
N ALA A 500 -29.95 11.94 -14.44
CA ALA A 500 -29.81 10.63 -13.80
C ALA A 500 -31.18 10.00 -13.52
N LYS A 501 -32.16 10.79 -13.09
CA LYS A 501 -33.51 10.30 -12.76
C LYS A 501 -34.20 9.71 -13.97
N GLU A 502 -34.14 10.40 -15.11
CA GLU A 502 -34.72 9.93 -16.37
C GLU A 502 -34.10 8.59 -16.81
N LYS A 503 -32.77 8.47 -16.75
CA LYS A 503 -32.09 7.22 -17.13
C LYS A 503 -32.36 6.07 -16.15
N ILE A 504 -32.45 6.37 -14.85
CA ILE A 504 -32.81 5.39 -13.82
C ILE A 504 -34.24 4.88 -14.06
N GLU A 505 -35.18 5.76 -14.40
CA GLU A 505 -36.56 5.37 -14.70
C GLU A 505 -36.64 4.46 -15.94
N LEU A 506 -35.92 4.80 -17.02
CA LEU A 506 -35.82 3.96 -18.21
C LEU A 506 -35.28 2.56 -17.89
N LEU A 507 -34.23 2.48 -17.05
CA LEU A 507 -33.67 1.21 -16.60
C LEU A 507 -34.65 0.41 -15.75
N GLN A 508 -35.38 1.06 -14.84
CA GLN A 508 -36.41 0.41 -14.03
C GLN A 508 -37.52 -0.18 -14.90
N GLN A 509 -37.99 0.56 -15.91
CA GLN A 509 -39.00 0.09 -16.85
C GLN A 509 -38.50 -1.13 -17.65
N ALA A 510 -37.24 -1.09 -18.12
CA ALA A 510 -36.63 -2.19 -18.87
C ALA A 510 -36.45 -3.45 -17.99
N LEU A 511 -36.03 -3.28 -16.73
CA LEU A 511 -35.87 -4.35 -15.75
C LEU A 511 -37.21 -4.97 -15.34
N GLU A 512 -38.24 -4.15 -15.14
CA GLU A 512 -39.56 -4.63 -14.76
C GLU A 512 -40.20 -5.42 -15.91
N LYS A 513 -40.07 -4.93 -17.15
CA LYS A 513 -40.51 -5.69 -18.34
C LYS A 513 -39.77 -7.02 -18.47
N TYR A 514 -38.45 -7.04 -18.24
CA TYR A 514 -37.68 -8.29 -18.21
C TYR A 514 -38.17 -9.24 -17.11
N LYS A 515 -38.46 -8.73 -15.91
CA LYS A 515 -38.99 -9.51 -14.79
C LYS A 515 -40.37 -10.10 -15.11
N THR A 516 -41.28 -9.32 -15.68
CA THR A 516 -42.63 -9.80 -16.07
C THR A 516 -42.56 -10.94 -17.07
N ILE A 517 -41.81 -10.76 -18.18
CA ILE A 517 -41.63 -11.81 -19.19
C ILE A 517 -40.99 -13.05 -18.56
N ARG A 518 -40.04 -12.87 -17.64
CA ARG A 518 -39.40 -13.99 -16.93
C ARG A 518 -40.39 -14.76 -16.04
N LEU A 519 -41.29 -14.06 -15.35
CA LEU A 519 -42.29 -14.68 -14.46
C LEU A 519 -43.38 -15.44 -15.23
N GLU A 520 -43.67 -15.06 -16.47
CA GLU A 520 -44.59 -15.78 -17.36
C GLU A 520 -44.00 -17.12 -17.84
N GLN A 521 -42.67 -17.30 -17.77
CA GLN A 521 -41.94 -18.50 -18.23
C GLN A 521 -41.67 -19.53 -17.13
N VAL A 522 -42.36 -19.43 -16.00
CA VAL A 522 -42.18 -20.31 -14.85
C VAL A 522 -42.70 -21.71 -15.14
N TRP A 523 -41.88 -22.72 -14.84
CA TRP A 523 -42.29 -24.11 -14.99
C TRP A 523 -43.32 -24.50 -13.91
N VAL A 524 -44.60 -24.58 -14.29
CA VAL A 524 -45.66 -25.16 -13.43
C VAL A 524 -45.64 -26.67 -13.67
N ARG A 525 -45.32 -27.48 -12.63
CA ARG A 525 -45.49 -28.93 -12.71
C ARG A 525 -46.95 -29.24 -13.05
N PRO A 526 -47.25 -30.14 -14.02
CA PRO A 526 -48.61 -30.65 -14.16
C PRO A 526 -48.97 -31.38 -12.86
N GLU A 527 -50.05 -30.96 -12.19
CA GLU A 527 -50.71 -31.76 -11.17
C GLU A 527 -51.10 -33.10 -11.82
N GLN A 528 -50.62 -34.21 -11.27
CA GLN A 528 -51.12 -35.52 -11.69
C GLN A 528 -52.60 -35.62 -11.27
N PRO A 529 -53.53 -35.90 -12.19
CA PRO A 529 -54.91 -36.14 -11.80
C PRO A 529 -54.99 -37.45 -11.01
N GLU A 530 -55.51 -37.38 -9.78
CA GLU A 530 -55.95 -38.53 -9.02
C GLU A 530 -56.95 -39.34 -9.86
N THR A 531 -56.49 -40.45 -10.42
CA THR A 531 -57.37 -41.48 -10.98
C THR A 531 -56.91 -42.84 -10.50
N THR A 532 -57.14 -43.10 -9.22
CA THR A 532 -57.30 -44.47 -8.71
C THR A 532 -58.65 -45.00 -9.18
N SER A 533 -58.71 -45.49 -10.42
CA SER A 533 -59.74 -46.46 -10.82
C SER A 533 -59.28 -47.84 -10.35
N ILE A 534 -59.64 -48.24 -9.15
CA ILE A 534 -59.62 -49.65 -8.78
C ILE A 534 -60.90 -50.24 -9.36
N LYS A 535 -60.77 -50.94 -10.48
CA LYS A 535 -61.76 -51.93 -10.91
C LYS A 535 -61.51 -53.19 -10.10
N GLU A 536 -62.55 -53.65 -9.42
CA GLU A 536 -62.75 -55.04 -9.07
C GLU A 536 -62.63 -55.91 -10.32
N ASP A 537 -61.94 -57.05 -10.23
CA ASP A 537 -62.37 -58.31 -10.82
C ASP A 537 -61.51 -59.48 -10.30
N GLU A 538 -62.19 -60.33 -9.53
CA GLU A 538 -62.12 -61.79 -9.46
C GLU A 538 -60.98 -62.55 -10.17
N LYS A 539 -60.07 -63.17 -9.39
CA LYS A 539 -60.00 -64.63 -9.16
C LYS A 539 -58.86 -65.03 -8.22
#